data_AF-A0A538CAS7-F1
#
_entry.id   AF-A0A538CAS7-F1
#
_cell.length_a   1.000
_cell.length_b   1.000
_cell.length_c   1.000
_cell.angle_alpha   90.00
_cell.angle_beta   90.00
_cell.angle_gamma   90.00
#
_symmetry.space_group_name_H-M   'P 1'
#
loop_
_entity.id
_entity.type
_entity.pdbx_description
1 polymer ?
#
loop_
_entity_poly.entity_id
_entity_poly.type
_entity_poly.pdbx_seq_one_letter_code
_entity_poly.pdbx_strand_id
1 'polypeptide(L)'
;MARDELERWREHYRQAGERDADFQTLSGEPLEPLYTPEDVKDLEYDRDLGYPGHYPMTRGVYHTMYRGRPWTMRQFAGFGSAAETNARYKFLLKQGQGGLSVAFDMPTLMGRDSDDPRSEGEVGRCGVATDSLAEQLLRTARARDQTVAVLAIDPTSPFTGGALLGDRLRMQVHATDPSVFIRSMATRGHLGGMALAAPEAIRILDASGKDLVIVETVG
;
A
#
# COMPACT_ATOMS: atom_id res chain seq x y z
N MET A 1 -1.22 28.77 50.39
CA MET A 1 -1.34 29.90 49.45
C MET A 1 -1.88 29.44 48.09
N ALA A 2 -1.22 28.52 47.37
CA ALA A 2 -1.74 28.04 46.06
C ALA A 2 -3.14 27.38 46.07
N ARG A 3 -3.46 26.56 47.09
CA ARG A 3 -4.81 25.97 47.25
C ARG A 3 -5.92 26.98 47.48
N ASP A 4 -5.62 28.11 48.11
CA ASP A 4 -6.59 29.17 48.38
C ASP A 4 -6.96 29.96 47.12
N GLU A 5 -6.00 30.08 46.18
CA GLU A 5 -6.25 30.71 44.88
C GLU A 5 -7.06 29.82 43.93
N LEU A 6 -6.82 28.50 43.93
CA LEU A 6 -7.58 27.57 43.10
C LEU A 6 -9.05 27.51 43.52
N GLU A 7 -9.34 27.48 44.82
CA GLU A 7 -10.72 27.52 45.32
C GLU A 7 -11.41 28.85 45.01
N ARG A 8 -10.70 29.97 45.17
CA ARG A 8 -11.19 31.30 44.76
C ARG A 8 -11.49 31.36 43.25
N TRP A 9 -10.66 30.73 42.42
CA TRP A 9 -10.91 30.63 40.99
C TRP A 9 -12.14 29.77 40.69
N ARG A 10 -12.30 28.60 41.34
CA ARG A 10 -13.47 27.72 41.18
C ARG A 10 -14.77 28.43 41.55
N GLU A 11 -14.73 29.26 42.59
CA GLU A 11 -15.87 30.08 42.99
C GLU A 11 -16.23 31.12 41.92
N HIS A 12 -15.24 31.87 41.43
CA HIS A 12 -15.47 32.85 40.35
C HIS A 12 -15.97 32.18 39.06
N TYR A 13 -15.46 30.99 38.72
CA TYR A 13 -15.90 30.23 37.56
C TYR A 13 -17.38 29.83 37.67
N ARG A 14 -17.79 29.29 38.83
CA ARG A 14 -19.19 28.92 39.10
C ARG A 14 -20.13 30.14 39.02
N GLN A 15 -19.68 31.32 39.46
CA GLN A 15 -20.47 32.55 39.40
C GLN A 15 -20.59 33.13 37.99
N ALA A 16 -19.56 32.97 37.15
CA ALA A 16 -19.59 33.41 35.76
C ALA A 16 -20.58 32.60 34.92
N GLY A 17 -20.86 31.35 35.32
CA GLY A 17 -21.77 30.44 34.63
C GLY A 17 -21.15 29.84 33.37
N GLU A 18 -21.82 28.83 32.83
CA GLU A 18 -21.41 28.13 31.62
C GLU A 18 -22.43 28.34 30.50
N ARG A 19 -21.96 28.28 29.26
CA ARG A 19 -22.85 28.22 28.08
C ARG A 19 -23.47 26.83 27.99
N ASP A 20 -24.66 26.74 27.40
CA ASP A 20 -25.30 25.46 27.07
C ASP A 20 -24.55 24.77 25.93
N ALA A 21 -23.64 23.85 26.28
CA ALA A 21 -22.80 23.10 25.36
C ALA A 21 -22.32 21.80 25.99
N ASP A 22 -21.95 20.85 25.13
CA ASP A 22 -21.29 19.62 25.54
C ASP A 22 -19.79 19.86 25.75
N PHE A 23 -19.31 19.58 26.96
CA PHE A 23 -17.90 19.68 27.37
C PHE A 23 -17.28 18.29 27.49
N GLN A 24 -17.48 17.47 26.47
CA GLN A 24 -16.82 16.18 26.32
C GLN A 24 -15.82 16.19 25.16
N THR A 25 -14.83 15.33 25.24
CA THR A 25 -14.00 14.96 24.09
C THR A 25 -14.84 14.19 23.07
N LEU A 26 -14.33 14.05 21.84
CA LEU A 26 -14.96 13.19 20.81
C LEU A 26 -15.08 11.72 21.23
N SER A 27 -14.34 11.29 22.25
CA SER A 27 -14.39 9.94 22.82
C SER A 27 -15.37 9.82 23.99
N GLY A 28 -16.08 10.89 24.36
CA GLY A 28 -17.06 10.92 25.44
C GLY A 28 -16.48 11.18 26.83
N GLU A 29 -15.18 11.48 26.92
CA GLU A 29 -14.55 11.83 28.21
C GLU A 29 -14.90 13.27 28.61
N PRO A 30 -15.39 13.52 29.83
CA PRO A 30 -15.68 14.86 30.30
C PRO A 30 -14.39 15.70 30.41
N LEU A 31 -14.48 16.96 30.00
CA LEU A 31 -13.39 17.92 30.13
C LEU A 31 -13.62 18.80 31.35
N GLU A 32 -12.65 18.76 32.28
CA GLU A 32 -12.63 19.69 33.39
C GLU A 32 -12.30 21.10 32.87
N PRO A 33 -12.87 22.16 33.47
CA PRO A 33 -12.68 23.53 33.01
C PRO A 33 -11.25 24.05 33.21
N LEU A 34 -10.46 23.38 34.05
CA LEU A 34 -9.06 23.70 34.30
C LEU A 34 -8.31 22.45 34.77
N TYR A 35 -7.15 22.18 34.17
CA TYR A 35 -6.18 21.19 34.64
C TYR A 35 -4.97 21.89 35.26
N THR A 36 -4.50 21.36 36.37
CA THR A 36 -3.49 21.91 37.28
C THR A 36 -2.45 20.84 37.61
N PRO A 37 -1.34 21.20 38.31
CA PRO A 37 -0.42 20.19 38.84
C PRO A 37 -1.07 19.18 39.79
N GLU A 38 -2.21 19.49 40.44
CA GLU A 38 -2.92 18.50 41.27
C GLU A 38 -3.55 17.37 40.44
N ASP A 39 -3.87 17.62 39.17
CA ASP A 39 -4.52 16.65 38.28
C ASP A 39 -3.53 15.62 37.69
N VAL A 40 -2.24 15.89 37.82
CA VAL A 40 -1.14 14.97 37.45
C VAL A 40 -0.30 14.54 38.64
N LYS A 41 -0.81 14.72 39.87
CA LYS A 41 -0.05 14.44 41.11
C LYS A 41 0.36 12.97 41.25
N ASP A 42 -0.41 12.06 40.68
CA ASP A 42 -0.20 10.61 40.75
C ASP A 42 0.65 10.08 39.56
N LEU A 43 1.08 10.99 38.67
CA LEU A 43 1.97 10.67 37.55
C LEU A 43 3.39 10.42 38.05
N GLU A 44 3.90 9.20 37.87
CA GLU A 44 5.28 8.86 38.18
C GLU A 44 6.16 9.15 36.96
N TYR A 45 6.99 10.20 37.04
CA TYR A 45 7.72 10.71 35.87
C TYR A 45 8.49 9.63 35.12
N ASP A 46 9.37 8.87 35.80
CA ASP A 46 10.22 7.87 35.15
C ASP A 46 9.45 6.65 34.65
N ARG A 47 8.31 6.32 35.27
CA ARG A 47 7.48 5.16 34.90
C ARG A 47 6.51 5.46 33.78
N ASP A 48 5.81 6.60 33.86
CA ASP A 48 4.65 6.91 33.01
C ASP A 48 5.02 7.83 31.83
N LEU A 49 5.99 8.73 32.01
CA LEU A 49 6.37 9.72 31.00
C LEU A 49 7.75 9.42 30.39
N GLY A 50 8.76 9.26 31.25
CA GLY A 50 10.13 8.89 30.91
C GLY A 50 10.83 9.84 29.94
N TYR A 51 11.79 9.27 29.20
CA TYR A 51 12.61 9.96 28.21
C TYR A 51 12.34 9.39 26.81
N PRO A 52 12.40 10.21 25.73
CA PRO A 52 12.24 9.70 24.36
C PRO A 52 13.23 8.56 24.06
N GLY A 53 12.79 7.51 23.38
CA GLY A 53 13.62 6.34 23.09
C GLY A 53 13.82 5.38 24.27
N HIS A 54 13.17 5.61 25.41
CA HIS A 54 13.12 4.68 26.54
C HIS A 54 11.67 4.26 26.82
N TYR A 55 11.46 3.01 27.25
CA TYR A 55 10.16 2.56 27.75
C TYR A 55 9.64 3.54 28.83
N PRO A 56 8.35 3.93 28.85
CA PRO A 56 7.22 3.44 28.03
C PRO A 56 7.06 4.11 26.66
N MET A 57 8.02 4.92 26.22
CA MET A 57 8.02 5.65 24.93
C MET A 57 6.93 6.71 24.81
N THR A 58 6.33 7.16 25.91
CA THR A 58 5.27 8.20 25.93
C THR A 58 5.73 9.48 25.24
N ARG A 59 7.02 9.83 25.34
CA ARG A 59 7.60 11.02 24.69
C ARG A 59 8.18 10.77 23.28
N GLY A 60 7.96 9.58 22.73
CA GLY A 60 8.39 9.20 21.40
C GLY A 60 9.37 8.02 21.38
N VAL A 61 9.35 7.27 20.28
CA VAL A 61 10.08 6.00 20.12
C VAL A 61 11.58 6.14 19.82
N TYR A 62 12.07 7.35 19.55
CA TYR A 62 13.48 7.62 19.21
C TYR A 62 14.07 8.67 20.13
N HIS A 63 15.35 8.53 20.51
CA HIS A 63 16.04 9.45 21.43
C HIS A 63 16.10 10.90 20.92
N THR A 64 16.31 11.10 19.62
CA THR A 64 16.46 12.44 19.02
C THR A 64 15.18 12.96 18.37
N MET A 65 14.17 12.10 18.17
CA MET A 65 12.96 12.39 17.40
C MET A 65 13.28 13.23 16.14
N TYR A 66 12.51 14.31 15.92
CA TYR A 66 12.62 15.18 14.76
C TYR A 66 13.83 16.11 14.76
N ARG A 67 14.61 16.16 15.85
CA ARG A 67 15.93 16.82 15.84
C ARG A 67 16.96 16.00 15.06
N GLY A 68 16.81 14.67 15.05
CA GLY A 68 17.67 13.77 14.28
C GLY A 68 17.17 13.56 12.86
N ARG A 69 15.89 13.18 12.71
CA ARG A 69 15.26 12.98 11.39
C ARG A 69 13.80 13.43 11.44
N PRO A 70 13.36 14.35 10.56
CA PRO A 70 11.95 14.68 10.40
C PRO A 70 11.11 13.45 10.06
N TRP A 71 9.80 13.51 10.30
CA TRP A 71 8.89 12.45 9.86
C TRP A 71 8.92 12.32 8.32
N THR A 72 8.51 11.16 7.82
CA THR A 72 8.43 10.96 6.36
C THR A 72 7.20 11.69 5.84
N MET A 73 7.40 12.72 5.01
CA MET A 73 6.33 13.28 4.18
C MET A 73 5.92 12.22 3.15
N ARG A 74 4.68 11.72 3.26
CA ARG A 74 4.16 10.60 2.46
C ARG A 74 2.73 10.91 2.02
N GLN A 75 2.57 11.52 0.85
CA GLN A 75 1.24 11.73 0.28
C GLN A 75 0.69 10.42 -0.25
N PHE A 76 -0.57 10.15 0.09
CA PHE A 76 -1.37 9.09 -0.50
C PHE A 76 -1.83 9.54 -1.89
N ALA A 77 -1.44 8.80 -2.92
CA ALA A 77 -1.76 9.14 -4.30
C ALA A 77 -1.92 7.88 -5.16
N GLY A 78 -2.79 7.98 -6.16
CA GLY A 78 -3.06 6.95 -7.15
C GLY A 78 -4.33 7.33 -7.90
N PHE A 79 -4.30 7.29 -9.22
CA PHE A 79 -5.44 7.53 -10.10
C PHE A 79 -5.14 7.04 -11.52
N GLY A 80 -6.18 6.67 -12.25
CA GLY A 80 -6.09 6.27 -13.64
C GLY A 80 -5.15 5.08 -13.83
N SER A 81 -4.30 5.19 -14.85
CA SER A 81 -3.32 4.16 -15.18
C SER A 81 -2.06 4.22 -14.30
N ALA A 82 -1.31 3.11 -14.29
CA ALA A 82 0.01 3.05 -13.66
C ALA A 82 0.98 4.13 -14.19
N ALA A 83 0.88 4.49 -15.48
CA ALA A 83 1.73 5.52 -16.09
C ALA A 83 1.43 6.92 -15.53
N GLU A 84 0.15 7.28 -15.41
CA GLU A 84 -0.29 8.56 -14.84
C GLU A 84 0.06 8.67 -13.36
N THR A 85 -0.20 7.61 -12.61
CA THR A 85 0.18 7.52 -11.19
C THR A 85 1.70 7.63 -11.00
N ASN A 86 2.50 6.98 -11.86
CA ASN A 86 3.96 7.11 -11.82
C ASN A 86 4.44 8.54 -12.16
N ALA A 87 3.82 9.20 -13.14
CA ALA A 87 4.11 10.60 -13.42
C ALA A 87 3.81 11.49 -12.20
N ARG A 88 2.71 11.22 -11.48
CA ARG A 88 2.38 11.89 -10.22
C ARG A 88 3.42 11.61 -9.13
N TYR A 89 3.89 10.37 -8.97
CA TYR A 89 4.96 10.07 -8.00
C TYR A 89 6.25 10.83 -8.30
N LYS A 90 6.68 10.87 -9.56
CA LYS A 90 7.86 11.63 -9.95
C LYS A 90 7.68 13.13 -9.66
N PHE A 91 6.49 13.67 -9.89
CA PHE A 91 6.17 15.04 -9.50
C PHE A 91 6.29 15.24 -7.98
N LEU A 92 5.66 14.38 -7.17
CA LEU A 92 5.67 14.49 -5.72
C LEU A 92 7.07 14.36 -5.12
N LEU A 93 7.87 13.42 -5.63
CA LEU A 93 9.29 13.26 -5.24
C LEU A 93 10.07 14.55 -5.53
N LYS A 94 9.86 15.17 -6.70
CA LYS A 94 10.48 16.47 -7.04
C LYS A 94 10.02 17.60 -6.10
N GLN A 95 8.83 17.52 -5.51
CA GLN A 95 8.33 18.48 -4.52
C GLN A 95 8.78 18.19 -3.09
N GLY A 96 9.68 17.21 -2.88
CA GLY A 96 10.26 16.92 -1.57
C GLY A 96 9.54 15.81 -0.77
N GLN A 97 8.62 15.07 -1.40
CA GLN A 97 8.08 13.85 -0.79
C GLN A 97 9.19 12.81 -0.57
N GLY A 98 9.24 12.21 0.62
CA GLY A 98 10.30 11.26 1.02
C GLY A 98 9.87 9.79 1.00
N GLY A 99 8.58 9.50 0.84
CA GLY A 99 8.06 8.13 0.72
C GLY A 99 6.81 8.05 -0.13
N LEU A 100 6.64 6.98 -0.90
CA LEU A 100 5.47 6.76 -1.77
C LEU A 100 4.35 6.03 -1.02
N SER A 101 3.09 6.35 -1.29
CA SER A 101 1.93 5.64 -0.76
C SER A 101 0.87 5.55 -1.85
N VAL A 102 0.45 4.32 -2.16
CA VAL A 102 -0.33 3.99 -3.36
C VAL A 102 -1.80 3.82 -3.01
N ALA A 103 -2.67 4.57 -3.68
CA ALA A 103 -4.11 4.33 -3.67
C ALA A 103 -4.49 3.43 -4.84
N PHE A 104 -5.15 2.31 -4.58
CA PHE A 104 -5.68 1.40 -5.61
C PHE A 104 -7.15 1.68 -5.87
N ASP A 105 -7.62 1.41 -7.08
CA ASP A 105 -9.02 1.52 -7.41
C ASP A 105 -9.86 0.40 -6.78
N MET A 106 -11.19 0.53 -6.86
CA MET A 106 -12.10 -0.44 -6.25
C MET A 106 -11.98 -1.85 -6.87
N PRO A 107 -11.90 -2.02 -8.21
CA PRO A 107 -11.66 -3.32 -8.82
C PRO A 107 -10.43 -4.03 -8.24
N THR A 108 -9.27 -3.35 -8.23
CA THR A 108 -8.02 -3.90 -7.71
C THR A 108 -8.17 -4.28 -6.22
N LEU A 109 -8.77 -3.40 -5.41
CA LEU A 109 -9.01 -3.67 -3.99
C LEU A 109 -9.96 -4.85 -3.74
N MET A 110 -10.89 -5.08 -4.65
CA MET A 110 -11.87 -6.18 -4.59
C MET A 110 -11.38 -7.46 -5.30
N GLY A 111 -10.13 -7.48 -5.79
CA GLY A 111 -9.55 -8.62 -6.49
C GLY A 111 -10.21 -8.91 -7.84
N ARG A 112 -10.68 -7.86 -8.53
CA ARG A 112 -11.30 -7.94 -9.85
C ARG A 112 -10.43 -7.26 -10.88
N ASP A 113 -10.40 -7.86 -12.06
CA ASP A 113 -9.75 -7.26 -13.22
C ASP A 113 -10.58 -6.09 -13.74
N SER A 114 -9.91 -5.19 -14.44
CA SER A 114 -10.53 -4.01 -15.05
C SER A 114 -11.61 -4.34 -16.09
N ASP A 115 -11.61 -5.54 -16.67
CA ASP A 115 -12.60 -6.01 -17.65
C ASP A 115 -13.75 -6.84 -17.05
N ASP A 116 -13.76 -7.08 -15.72
CA ASP A 116 -14.91 -7.68 -15.04
C ASP A 116 -16.13 -6.77 -15.20
N PRO A 117 -17.32 -7.28 -15.60
CA PRO A 117 -18.53 -6.46 -15.72
C PRO A 117 -18.90 -5.66 -14.47
N ARG A 118 -18.46 -6.10 -13.28
CA ARG A 118 -18.66 -5.37 -12.01
C ARG A 118 -17.66 -4.25 -11.77
N SER A 119 -16.60 -4.18 -12.57
CA SER A 119 -15.57 -3.13 -12.54
C SER A 119 -15.96 -1.90 -13.38
N GLU A 120 -16.96 -2.03 -14.26
CA GLU A 120 -17.40 -0.95 -15.13
C GLU A 120 -17.71 0.34 -14.35
N GLY A 121 -17.05 1.44 -14.73
CA GLY A 121 -17.20 2.75 -14.09
C GLY A 121 -16.29 3.01 -12.89
N GLU A 122 -15.64 1.98 -12.34
CA GLU A 122 -14.79 2.09 -11.13
C GLU A 122 -13.27 2.00 -11.44
N VAL A 123 -12.90 1.48 -12.61
CA VAL A 123 -11.51 1.33 -13.05
C VAL A 123 -10.79 2.68 -13.07
N GLY A 124 -9.69 2.78 -12.32
CA GLY A 124 -8.84 3.96 -12.25
C GLY A 124 -9.47 5.19 -11.58
N ARG A 125 -10.67 5.09 -10.99
CA ARG A 125 -11.44 6.26 -10.55
C ARG A 125 -11.02 6.79 -9.18
N CYS A 126 -10.93 5.91 -8.19
CA CYS A 126 -10.55 6.24 -6.82
C CYS A 126 -9.09 5.85 -6.48
N GLY A 127 -8.36 5.36 -7.46
CA GLY A 127 -6.99 4.88 -7.30
C GLY A 127 -6.41 4.43 -8.64
N VAL A 128 -5.21 3.87 -8.62
CA VAL A 128 -4.57 3.29 -9.80
C VAL A 128 -5.17 1.92 -10.11
N ALA A 129 -5.52 1.67 -11.37
CA ALA A 129 -5.91 0.36 -11.86
C ALA A 129 -4.68 -0.54 -12.01
N THR A 130 -4.72 -1.76 -11.45
CA THR A 130 -3.62 -2.72 -11.53
C THR A 130 -4.14 -4.15 -11.73
N ASP A 131 -3.93 -4.70 -12.93
CA ASP A 131 -4.41 -6.05 -13.29
C ASP A 131 -3.28 -7.10 -13.35
N SER A 132 -2.14 -6.78 -13.99
CA SER A 132 -1.00 -7.72 -14.15
C SER A 132 0.37 -7.03 -14.13
N LEU A 133 1.31 -7.59 -13.35
CA LEU A 133 2.71 -7.18 -13.33
C LEU A 133 3.44 -7.63 -14.60
N ALA A 134 3.21 -8.86 -15.07
CA ALA A 134 3.86 -9.38 -16.27
C ALA A 134 3.53 -8.54 -17.50
N GLU A 135 2.30 -8.03 -17.61
CA GLU A 135 1.91 -7.13 -18.69
C GLU A 135 2.72 -5.81 -18.65
N GLN A 136 2.91 -5.21 -17.48
CA GLN A 136 3.70 -3.98 -17.35
C GLN A 136 5.19 -4.18 -17.66
N LEU A 137 5.76 -5.32 -17.25
CA LEU A 137 7.15 -5.69 -17.59
C LEU A 137 7.31 -5.89 -19.10
N LEU A 138 6.36 -6.60 -19.73
CA LEU A 138 6.34 -6.80 -21.17
C LEU A 138 6.25 -5.46 -21.91
N ARG A 139 5.34 -4.56 -21.52
CA ARG A 139 5.22 -3.21 -22.11
C ARG A 139 6.53 -2.44 -22.02
N THR A 140 7.19 -2.49 -20.87
CA THR A 140 8.47 -1.78 -20.64
C THR A 140 9.60 -2.34 -21.51
N ALA A 141 9.68 -3.66 -21.64
CA ALA A 141 10.68 -4.32 -22.50
C ALA A 141 10.42 -4.03 -23.99
N ARG A 142 9.17 -4.07 -24.44
CA ARG A 142 8.80 -3.71 -25.82
C ARG A 142 9.06 -2.24 -26.14
N ALA A 143 8.89 -1.33 -25.19
CA ALA A 143 9.27 0.08 -25.35
C ALA A 143 10.79 0.29 -25.55
N ARG A 144 11.61 -0.71 -25.23
CA ARG A 144 13.07 -0.76 -25.49
C ARG A 144 13.42 -1.63 -26.71
N ASP A 145 12.41 -2.00 -27.49
CA ASP A 145 12.49 -2.90 -28.64
C ASP A 145 13.05 -4.30 -28.34
N GLN A 146 12.99 -4.75 -27.08
CA GLN A 146 13.44 -6.08 -26.66
C GLN A 146 12.41 -7.15 -26.99
N THR A 147 12.81 -8.26 -27.62
CA THR A 147 11.94 -9.42 -27.81
C THR A 147 11.66 -10.11 -26.47
N VAL A 148 10.39 -10.46 -26.22
CA VAL A 148 9.95 -10.96 -24.90
C VAL A 148 9.31 -12.33 -25.04
N ALA A 149 9.58 -13.22 -24.09
CA ALA A 149 8.79 -14.40 -23.86
C ALA A 149 8.20 -14.40 -22.45
N VAL A 150 6.93 -14.78 -22.32
CA VAL A 150 6.24 -14.95 -21.05
C VAL A 150 5.83 -16.41 -20.90
N LEU A 151 6.30 -17.03 -19.83
CA LEU A 151 5.84 -18.32 -19.34
C LEU A 151 4.91 -18.07 -18.16
N ALA A 152 3.60 -18.17 -18.41
CA ALA A 152 2.57 -18.08 -17.38
C ALA A 152 2.32 -19.49 -16.82
N ILE A 153 2.73 -19.74 -15.58
CA ILE A 153 2.65 -21.04 -14.93
C ILE A 153 1.47 -21.05 -13.96
N ASP A 154 0.45 -21.82 -14.32
CA ASP A 154 -0.85 -21.89 -13.65
C ASP A 154 -1.06 -23.21 -12.89
N PRO A 155 -1.91 -23.24 -11.83
CA PRO A 155 -2.42 -24.46 -11.26
C PRO A 155 -2.99 -25.38 -12.33
N THR A 156 -2.87 -26.68 -12.07
CA THR A 156 -3.37 -27.69 -13.00
C THR A 156 -4.87 -27.85 -12.82
N SER A 157 -5.62 -27.70 -13.90
CA SER A 157 -7.03 -28.02 -13.92
C SER A 157 -7.22 -29.50 -13.57
N PRO A 158 -8.04 -29.84 -12.56
CA PRO A 158 -8.31 -31.23 -12.19
C PRO A 158 -9.14 -31.96 -13.27
N PHE A 159 -9.73 -31.23 -14.21
CA PHE A 159 -10.56 -31.78 -15.29
C PHE A 159 -9.77 -31.98 -16.58
N THR A 160 -8.97 -30.98 -16.99
CA THR A 160 -8.30 -31.00 -18.31
C THR A 160 -6.81 -31.31 -18.24
N GLY A 161 -6.20 -31.25 -17.05
CA GLY A 161 -4.74 -31.34 -16.89
C GLY A 161 -3.97 -30.14 -17.48
N GLY A 162 -4.67 -29.14 -18.00
CA GLY A 162 -4.12 -27.90 -18.54
C GLY A 162 -3.97 -26.81 -17.50
N ALA A 163 -3.43 -25.67 -17.93
CA ALA A 163 -3.32 -24.45 -17.12
C ALA A 163 -4.72 -23.89 -16.79
N LEU A 164 -5.00 -23.62 -15.51
CA LEU A 164 -6.34 -23.27 -15.03
C LEU A 164 -6.66 -21.76 -15.08
N LEU A 165 -5.71 -20.90 -14.69
CA LEU A 165 -5.96 -19.47 -14.46
C LEU A 165 -5.60 -18.56 -15.63
N GLY A 166 -4.75 -19.03 -16.55
CA GLY A 166 -4.63 -18.49 -17.89
C GLY A 166 -4.36 -16.99 -17.91
N ASP A 167 -3.32 -16.51 -17.22
CA ASP A 167 -2.87 -15.10 -17.30
C ASP A 167 -2.61 -14.65 -18.75
N ARG A 168 -2.38 -15.60 -19.67
CA ARG A 168 -2.40 -15.34 -21.12
C ARG A 168 -3.65 -14.61 -21.60
N LEU A 169 -4.83 -14.89 -21.03
CA LEU A 169 -6.08 -14.19 -21.37
C LEU A 169 -6.03 -12.72 -20.95
N ARG A 170 -5.28 -12.38 -19.91
CA ARG A 170 -5.09 -10.99 -19.46
C ARG A 170 -4.11 -10.22 -20.35
N MET A 171 -3.26 -10.91 -21.11
CA MET A 171 -2.23 -10.32 -21.99
C MET A 171 -2.61 -10.30 -23.49
N GLN A 172 -3.91 -10.29 -23.82
CA GLN A 172 -4.40 -10.36 -25.21
C GLN A 172 -3.84 -9.27 -26.12
N VAL A 173 -3.62 -8.06 -25.58
CA VAL A 173 -3.11 -6.89 -26.34
C VAL A 173 -1.76 -7.19 -27.00
N HIS A 174 -0.94 -8.05 -26.39
CA HIS A 174 0.38 -8.42 -26.90
C HIS A 174 0.41 -9.76 -27.63
N ALA A 175 -0.73 -10.47 -27.73
CA ALA A 175 -0.81 -11.77 -28.38
C ALA A 175 -0.56 -11.72 -29.89
N THR A 176 -0.68 -10.53 -30.50
CA THR A 176 -0.45 -10.29 -31.94
C THR A 176 0.90 -9.64 -32.23
N ASP A 177 1.69 -9.26 -31.21
CA ASP A 177 3.04 -8.70 -31.41
C ASP A 177 4.01 -9.84 -31.80
N PRO A 178 4.60 -9.82 -33.01
CA PRO A 178 5.50 -10.88 -33.46
C PRO A 178 6.79 -11.00 -32.61
N SER A 179 7.15 -9.95 -31.88
CA SER A 179 8.31 -9.94 -30.98
C SER A 179 8.01 -10.53 -29.60
N VAL A 180 6.73 -10.84 -29.34
CA VAL A 180 6.25 -11.38 -28.06
C VAL A 180 5.83 -12.83 -28.25
N PHE A 181 6.27 -13.69 -27.33
CA PHE A 181 5.81 -15.07 -27.25
C PHE A 181 5.19 -15.32 -25.87
N ILE A 182 3.92 -15.73 -25.81
CA ILE A 182 3.24 -16.01 -24.53
C ILE A 182 2.78 -17.46 -24.53
N ARG A 183 3.14 -18.21 -23.50
CA ARG A 183 2.69 -19.60 -23.33
C ARG A 183 2.30 -19.89 -21.90
N SER A 184 1.12 -20.47 -21.74
CA SER A 184 0.66 -21.02 -20.46
C SER A 184 1.22 -22.43 -20.25
N MET A 185 1.57 -22.75 -19.00
CA MET A 185 2.03 -24.06 -18.56
C MET A 185 1.31 -24.46 -17.28
N ALA A 186 0.89 -25.72 -17.19
CA ALA A 186 0.32 -26.26 -15.96
C ALA A 186 1.45 -26.72 -15.01
N THR A 187 1.30 -26.48 -13.70
CA THR A 187 2.23 -26.99 -12.68
C THR A 187 2.35 -28.53 -12.65
N ARG A 188 1.33 -29.23 -13.14
CA ARG A 188 1.15 -30.70 -13.11
C ARG A 188 1.47 -31.32 -11.76
N GLY A 189 0.89 -30.75 -10.69
CA GLY A 189 1.02 -31.26 -9.33
C GLY A 189 2.37 -30.98 -8.65
N HIS A 190 3.25 -30.18 -9.25
CA HIS A 190 4.51 -29.78 -8.62
C HIS A 190 4.29 -28.71 -7.56
N LEU A 191 4.91 -28.93 -6.39
CA LEU A 191 4.87 -28.00 -5.25
C LEU A 191 5.69 -26.74 -5.57
N GLY A 192 5.20 -25.58 -5.15
CA GLY A 192 5.90 -24.29 -5.32
C GLY A 192 5.51 -23.49 -6.58
N GLY A 193 4.42 -23.83 -7.26
CA GLY A 193 3.88 -23.00 -8.36
C GLY A 193 4.65 -23.09 -9.69
N MET A 194 5.64 -23.97 -9.80
CA MET A 194 6.46 -24.16 -11.00
C MET A 194 6.14 -25.48 -11.71
N ALA A 195 6.13 -25.49 -13.04
CA ALA A 195 6.06 -26.71 -13.83
C ALA A 195 7.43 -27.39 -13.93
N LEU A 196 7.50 -28.73 -13.90
CA LEU A 196 8.76 -29.47 -14.05
C LEU A 196 9.55 -29.09 -15.31
N ALA A 197 8.83 -28.82 -16.40
CA ALA A 197 9.41 -28.47 -17.70
C ALA A 197 9.77 -26.98 -17.83
N ALA A 198 9.56 -26.17 -16.79
CA ALA A 198 9.83 -24.73 -16.85
C ALA A 198 11.32 -24.42 -17.10
N PRO A 199 12.30 -25.07 -16.43
CA PRO A 199 13.72 -24.82 -16.70
C PRO A 199 14.11 -25.08 -18.15
N GLU A 200 13.61 -26.17 -18.76
CA GLU A 200 13.87 -26.50 -20.16
C GLU A 200 13.20 -25.49 -21.10
N ALA A 201 11.96 -25.09 -20.80
CA ALA A 201 11.25 -24.07 -21.57
C ALA A 201 12.01 -22.73 -21.56
N ILE A 202 12.52 -22.30 -20.40
CA ILE A 202 13.33 -21.08 -20.28
C ILE A 202 14.57 -21.17 -21.17
N ARG A 203 15.31 -22.29 -21.11
CA ARG A 203 16.50 -22.49 -21.95
C ARG A 203 16.19 -22.46 -23.44
N ILE A 204 15.05 -23.03 -23.86
CA ILE A 204 14.62 -22.99 -25.26
C ILE A 204 14.30 -21.55 -25.69
N LEU A 205 13.62 -20.78 -24.83
CA LEU A 205 13.28 -19.39 -25.14
C LEU A 205 14.52 -18.49 -25.22
N ASP A 206 15.45 -18.66 -24.29
CA ASP A 206 16.76 -18.00 -24.32
C ASP A 206 17.53 -18.34 -25.61
N ALA A 207 17.65 -19.64 -25.93
CA ALA A 207 18.27 -20.11 -27.17
C ALA A 207 17.53 -19.67 -28.45
N SER A 208 16.23 -19.35 -28.37
CA SER A 208 15.45 -18.81 -29.48
C SER A 208 15.71 -17.33 -29.74
N GLY A 209 16.58 -16.69 -28.95
CA GLY A 209 16.99 -15.30 -29.11
C GLY A 209 16.04 -14.30 -28.46
N LYS A 210 15.33 -14.70 -27.40
CA LYS A 210 14.50 -13.76 -26.62
C LYS A 210 15.36 -12.94 -25.67
N ASP A 211 15.26 -11.62 -25.77
CA ASP A 211 16.04 -10.69 -24.93
C ASP A 211 15.59 -10.73 -23.46
N LEU A 212 14.32 -11.06 -23.21
CA LEU A 212 13.76 -11.19 -21.86
C LEU A 212 12.81 -12.38 -21.78
N VAL A 213 13.03 -13.25 -20.79
CA VAL A 213 12.11 -14.33 -20.42
C VAL A 213 11.49 -14.00 -19.06
N ILE A 214 10.18 -13.73 -19.05
CA ILE A 214 9.38 -13.50 -17.85
C ILE A 214 8.76 -14.84 -17.46
N VAL A 215 8.96 -15.24 -16.22
CA VAL A 215 8.28 -16.38 -15.61
C VAL A 215 7.32 -15.83 -14.57
N GLU A 216 6.04 -15.96 -14.86
CA GLU A 216 4.96 -15.60 -13.95
C GLU A 216 4.40 -16.90 -13.38
N THR A 217 4.33 -16.98 -12.05
CA THR A 217 3.73 -18.11 -11.34
C THR A 217 2.57 -17.60 -10.54
N VAL A 218 1.51 -18.39 -10.40
CA VAL A 218 0.40 -18.01 -9.52
C VAL A 218 0.89 -17.95 -8.07
N GLY A 219 0.94 -16.73 -7.54
CA GLY A 219 1.30 -16.36 -6.18
C GLY A 219 0.59 -15.06 -5.80
#